data_AF-A0A9Q7TW33-F1
#
_entry.id   AF-A0A9Q7TW33-F1
#
_cell.length_a   1.000
_cell.length_b   1.000
_cell.length_c   1.000
_cell.angle_alpha   90.00
_cell.angle_beta   90.00
_cell.angle_gamma   90.00
#
_symmetry.space_group_name_H-M   'P 1'
#
loop_
_entity.id
_entity.type
_entity.pdbx_description
1 polymer ?
#
loop_
_entity_poly.entity_id
_entity_poly.type
_entity_poly.pdbx_seq_one_letter_code
_entity_poly.pdbx_strand_id
1 'polypeptide(L)'
;MASFKSLLLALMLTLMAAYNASCYILPNDEVIWKTGETLDQGARRLEALVLAATSTDTRAVPHRTPQNFFTELDSVGRLSEGQEDLKGRDWNSWINAYLVSERRRLGREQQNTARSDRPSG
;
A
#
# COMPACT_ATOMS: atom_id res chain seq x y z
N MET A 1 -18.94 -28.13 13.21
CA MET A 1 -18.20 -27.50 14.32
C MET A 1 -16.78 -27.26 13.86
N ALA A 2 -16.38 -26.01 13.65
CA ALA A 2 -15.00 -25.70 13.29
C ALA A 2 -14.07 -26.16 14.43
N SER A 3 -13.09 -27.01 14.13
CA SER A 3 -12.14 -27.46 15.13
C SER A 3 -11.34 -26.27 15.66
N PHE A 4 -10.97 -26.27 16.94
CA PHE A 4 -10.17 -25.22 17.58
C PHE A 4 -8.92 -24.88 16.75
N LYS A 5 -8.29 -25.88 16.12
CA LYS A 5 -7.18 -25.71 15.18
C LYS A 5 -7.54 -24.87 13.95
N SER A 6 -8.69 -25.11 13.33
CA SER A 6 -9.17 -24.33 12.18
C SER A 6 -9.44 -22.87 12.56
N LEU A 7 -9.94 -22.64 13.77
CA LEU A 7 -10.22 -21.30 14.29
C LEU A 7 -8.92 -20.55 14.60
N LEU A 8 -7.92 -21.24 15.14
CA LEU A 8 -6.58 -20.71 15.40
C LEU A 8 -5.81 -20.40 14.11
N LEU A 9 -5.94 -21.26 13.09
CA LEU A 9 -5.38 -21.02 11.76
C LEU A 9 -6.03 -19.83 11.06
N ALA A 10 -7.37 -19.74 11.10
CA ALA A 10 -8.08 -18.59 10.57
C ALA A 10 -7.68 -17.30 11.29
N LEU A 11 -7.58 -17.34 12.62
CA LEU A 11 -7.15 -16.22 13.44
C LEU A 11 -5.72 -15.79 13.12
N MET A 12 -4.78 -16.74 12.99
CA MET A 12 -3.40 -16.45 12.60
C MET A 12 -3.32 -15.87 11.18
N LEU A 13 -4.11 -16.37 10.22
CA LEU A 13 -4.17 -15.82 8.88
C LEU A 13 -4.73 -14.39 8.87
N THR A 14 -5.75 -14.10 9.68
CA THR A 14 -6.27 -12.73 9.84
C THR A 14 -5.28 -11.80 10.54
N LEU A 15 -4.57 -12.28 11.57
CA LEU A 15 -3.55 -11.53 12.28
C LEU A 15 -2.36 -11.20 11.36
N MET A 16 -1.91 -12.16 10.56
CA MET A 16 -0.84 -11.95 9.58
C MET A 16 -1.28 -11.01 8.45
N ALA A 17 -2.56 -11.05 8.06
CA ALA A 17 -3.12 -10.11 7.09
C ALA A 17 -3.25 -8.68 7.64
N ALA A 18 -3.50 -8.52 8.94
CA ALA A 18 -3.58 -7.25 9.64
C ALA A 18 -2.19 -6.66 9.95
N TYR A 19 -1.21 -7.48 10.32
CA TYR A 19 0.15 -7.03 10.62
C TYR A 19 0.86 -6.41 9.39
N ASN A 20 0.58 -6.94 8.20
CA ASN A 20 1.14 -6.41 6.94
C ASN A 20 0.48 -5.11 6.46
N ALA A 21 -0.61 -4.64 7.08
CA ALA A 21 -1.30 -3.41 6.70
C ALA A 21 -0.78 -2.16 7.44
N SER A 22 -0.06 -2.36 8.57
CA SER A 22 0.25 -1.28 9.51
C SER A 22 1.62 -0.62 9.32
N CYS A 23 2.42 -1.09 8.36
CA CYS A 23 3.81 -0.63 8.16
C CYS A 23 3.93 0.68 7.37
N TYR A 24 2.84 1.19 6.81
CA TYR A 24 2.88 2.28 5.83
C TYR A 24 2.06 3.51 6.21
N ILE A 25 1.51 3.52 7.43
CA ILE A 25 0.56 4.55 7.86
C ILE A 25 1.33 5.74 8.44
N LEU A 26 1.12 6.91 7.85
CA LEU A 26 1.65 8.17 8.34
C LEU A 26 0.65 8.83 9.30
N PRO A 27 1.11 9.73 10.20
CA PRO A 27 0.18 10.60 10.94
C PRO A 27 -0.72 11.36 9.95
N ASN A 28 -2.02 11.42 10.22
CA ASN A 28 -3.00 11.95 9.26
C ASN A 28 -2.73 13.40 8.84
N ASP A 29 -2.13 14.20 9.73
CA ASP A 29 -1.79 15.59 9.51
C ASP A 29 -0.34 15.82 9.04
N GLU A 30 0.45 14.76 8.87
CA GLU A 30 1.82 14.86 8.37
C GLU A 30 1.79 15.41 6.93
N VAL A 31 2.50 16.51 6.67
CA VAL A 31 2.56 17.09 5.33
C VAL A 31 3.44 16.22 4.44
N ILE A 32 2.86 15.60 3.42
CA ILE A 32 3.56 14.72 2.48
C ILE A 32 3.88 15.41 1.15
N TRP A 33 3.20 16.51 0.84
CA TRP A 33 3.50 17.36 -0.32
C TRP A 33 3.48 18.83 0.05
N LYS A 34 4.43 19.59 -0.47
CA LYS A 34 4.50 21.05 -0.32
C LYS A 34 4.33 21.73 -1.67
N THR A 35 3.51 22.77 -1.69
CA THR A 35 3.32 23.59 -2.89
C THR A 35 4.67 24.11 -3.42
N GLY A 36 4.92 23.90 -4.71
CA GLY A 36 6.13 24.36 -5.41
C GLY A 36 7.26 23.34 -5.47
N GLU A 37 7.12 22.15 -4.89
CA GLU A 37 8.09 21.07 -5.07
C GLU A 37 7.85 20.28 -6.36
N THR A 38 8.90 19.63 -6.88
CA THR A 38 8.78 18.73 -8.04
C THR A 38 8.26 17.36 -7.62
N LEU A 39 7.69 16.58 -8.56
CA LEU A 39 7.23 15.20 -8.29
C LEU A 39 8.33 14.34 -7.66
N ASP A 40 9.56 14.46 -8.16
CA ASP A 40 10.73 13.74 -7.64
C ASP A 40 11.11 14.17 -6.21
N GLN A 41 10.87 15.43 -5.83
CA GLN A 41 11.10 15.92 -4.47
C GLN A 41 10.03 15.36 -3.53
N GLY A 42 8.76 15.44 -3.92
CA GLY A 42 7.64 14.87 -3.15
C GLY A 42 7.78 13.36 -2.98
N ALA A 43 8.13 12.62 -4.03
CA ALA A 43 8.32 11.17 -3.99
C ALA A 43 9.44 10.76 -3.01
N ARG A 44 10.60 11.44 -3.05
CA ARG A 44 11.70 11.17 -2.12
C ARG A 44 11.36 11.53 -0.68
N ARG A 45 10.64 12.64 -0.46
CA ARG A 45 10.15 13.03 0.87
C ARG A 45 9.22 11.96 1.44
N LEU A 46 8.23 11.55 0.65
CA LEU A 46 7.27 10.54 1.05
C LEU A 46 7.94 9.20 1.33
N GLU A 47 8.90 8.77 0.49
CA GLU A 47 9.71 7.57 0.76
C GLU A 47 10.42 7.66 2.11
N ALA A 48 11.07 8.79 2.41
CA ALA A 48 11.74 9.00 3.69
C ALA A 48 10.77 8.99 4.88
N LEU A 49 9.61 9.62 4.76
CA LEU A 49 8.58 9.63 5.81
C LEU A 49 8.04 8.23 6.09
N VAL A 50 7.75 7.47 5.03
CA VAL A 50 7.25 6.11 5.20
C VAL A 50 8.34 5.23 5.79
N LEU A 51 9.59 5.29 5.31
CA LEU A 51 10.72 4.54 5.88
C LEU A 51 10.92 4.84 7.37
N ALA A 52 10.81 6.11 7.78
CA ALA A 52 10.89 6.51 9.18
C ALA A 52 9.76 5.89 10.01
N ALA A 53 8.53 5.88 9.48
CA ALA A 53 7.38 5.23 10.10
C ALA A 53 7.51 3.69 10.12
N THR A 54 8.27 3.09 9.19
CA THR A 54 8.45 1.63 9.07
C THR A 54 9.58 1.07 9.94
N SER A 55 10.31 1.91 10.69
CA SER A 55 11.58 1.59 11.38
C SER A 55 11.57 0.45 12.42
N THR A 56 10.48 -0.29 12.57
CA THR A 56 10.41 -1.52 13.38
C THR A 56 10.45 -2.83 12.58
N ASP A 57 10.23 -2.82 11.26
CA ASP A 57 10.32 -4.04 10.43
C ASP A 57 10.78 -3.66 9.01
N THR A 58 12.02 -4.01 8.66
CA THR A 58 12.69 -3.70 7.39
C THR A 58 12.15 -4.46 6.18
N ARG A 59 10.95 -5.05 6.29
CA ARG A 59 10.17 -5.54 5.15
C ARG A 59 9.46 -4.36 4.49
N ALA A 60 10.31 -3.50 3.95
CA ALA A 60 10.03 -2.16 3.48
C ALA A 60 9.10 -2.14 2.26
N VAL A 61 8.33 -1.07 2.21
CA VAL A 61 7.56 -0.54 1.08
C VAL A 61 8.20 -0.96 -0.25
N PRO A 62 7.44 -1.51 -1.22
CA PRO A 62 7.97 -1.65 -2.57
C PRO A 62 8.53 -0.30 -3.04
N HIS A 63 9.81 -0.21 -3.43
CA HIS A 63 10.48 1.07 -3.79
C HIS A 63 9.74 1.92 -4.86
N ARG A 64 8.70 1.41 -5.50
CA ARG A 64 7.89 2.13 -6.51
C ARG A 64 6.59 2.75 -5.98
N THR A 65 6.19 2.46 -4.74
CA THR A 65 4.85 2.85 -4.25
C THR A 65 4.69 4.38 -4.08
N PRO A 66 5.69 5.14 -3.58
CA PRO A 66 5.63 6.61 -3.54
C PRO A 66 5.57 7.28 -4.93
N GLN A 67 6.37 6.81 -5.91
CA GLN A 67 6.27 7.32 -7.29
C GLN A 67 4.91 7.04 -7.92
N ASN A 68 4.33 5.84 -7.70
CA ASN A 68 3.02 5.50 -8.23
C ASN A 68 1.93 6.43 -7.67
N PHE A 69 1.98 6.76 -6.38
CA PHE A 69 1.06 7.71 -5.76
C PHE A 69 1.07 9.06 -6.47
N PHE A 70 2.25 9.67 -6.65
CA PHE A 70 2.35 10.97 -7.32
C PHE A 70 2.00 10.90 -8.82
N THR A 71 2.36 9.81 -9.50
CA THR A 71 2.01 9.60 -10.92
C THR A 71 0.49 9.49 -11.10
N GLU A 72 -0.20 8.79 -10.20
CA GLU A 72 -1.67 8.69 -10.25
C GLU A 72 -2.33 10.04 -9.96
N LEU A 73 -1.81 10.81 -8.99
CA LEU A 73 -2.32 12.15 -8.69
C LEU A 73 -2.12 13.14 -9.84
N ASP A 74 -0.98 13.06 -10.53
CA ASP A 74 -0.69 13.84 -11.73
C ASP A 74 -1.65 13.48 -12.87
N SER A 75 -1.89 12.18 -13.09
CA SER A 75 -2.76 11.69 -14.15
C SER A 75 -4.21 12.16 -14.04
N VAL A 76 -4.67 12.47 -12.83
CA VAL A 76 -6.03 12.98 -12.57
C VAL A 76 -6.06 14.50 -12.38
N GLY A 77 -4.96 15.21 -12.66
CA GLY A 77 -4.88 16.67 -12.57
C GLY A 77 -4.91 17.24 -11.15
N ARG A 78 -4.91 16.39 -10.11
CA ARG A 78 -5.01 16.85 -8.71
C ARG A 78 -3.83 17.73 -8.29
N LEU A 79 -2.66 17.58 -8.91
CA LEU A 79 -1.46 18.37 -8.61
C LEU A 79 -1.47 19.78 -9.24
N SER A 80 -2.34 20.04 -10.22
CA SER A 80 -2.32 21.29 -11.00
C SER A 80 -3.34 22.35 -10.53
N GLU A 81 -4.37 21.98 -9.76
CA GLU A 81 -5.47 22.87 -9.37
C GLU A 81 -5.29 23.53 -7.99
N GLY A 82 -4.20 24.28 -7.78
CA GLY A 82 -4.06 25.14 -6.59
C GLY A 82 -4.02 24.38 -5.27
N GLN A 83 -3.30 23.26 -5.25
CA GLN A 83 -3.44 22.20 -4.28
C GLN A 83 -3.06 22.62 -2.84
N GLU A 84 -4.00 22.46 -1.92
CA GLU A 84 -3.73 22.40 -0.47
C GLU A 84 -2.67 21.32 -0.19
N ASP A 85 -1.82 21.54 0.80
CA ASP A 85 -0.80 20.58 1.24
C ASP A 85 -1.39 19.16 1.33
N LEU A 86 -0.84 18.20 0.58
CA LEU A 86 -1.26 16.80 0.74
C LEU A 86 -0.78 16.32 2.10
N LYS A 87 -1.63 15.54 2.78
CA LYS A 87 -1.34 15.06 4.12
C LYS A 87 -1.26 13.55 4.19
N GLY A 88 -0.75 13.03 5.30
CA GLY A 88 -0.61 11.59 5.54
C GLY A 88 -1.91 10.83 5.37
N ARG A 89 -3.07 11.44 5.65
CA ARG A 89 -4.39 10.83 5.39
C ARG A 89 -4.62 10.49 3.91
N ASP A 90 -4.13 11.31 2.98
CA ASP A 90 -4.30 11.12 1.53
C ASP A 90 -3.48 9.91 1.08
N TRP A 91 -2.23 9.84 1.56
CA TRP A 91 -1.38 8.66 1.38
C TRP A 91 -2.00 7.41 2.01
N ASN A 92 -2.47 7.49 3.26
CA ASN A 92 -3.04 6.36 3.98
C ASN A 92 -4.28 5.80 3.26
N SER A 93 -5.13 6.68 2.72
CA SER A 93 -6.28 6.27 1.92
C SER A 93 -5.85 5.54 0.66
N TRP A 94 -4.88 6.11 -0.07
CA TRP A 94 -4.37 5.56 -1.32
C TRP A 94 -3.66 4.21 -1.12
N ILE A 95 -2.72 4.12 -0.18
CA ILE A 95 -1.92 2.90 0.03
C ILE A 95 -2.80 1.72 0.48
N ASN A 96 -3.84 1.98 1.27
CA ASN A 96 -4.80 0.95 1.66
C ASN A 96 -5.58 0.42 0.44
N ALA A 97 -6.06 1.31 -0.43
CA ALA A 97 -6.75 0.92 -1.65
C ALA A 97 -5.81 0.13 -2.59
N TYR A 98 -4.58 0.60 -2.76
CA TYR A 98 -3.54 -0.05 -3.55
C TYR A 98 -3.27 -1.48 -3.06
N LEU A 99 -3.00 -1.67 -1.76
CA LEU A 99 -2.71 -2.99 -1.18
C LEU A 99 -3.89 -3.97 -1.32
N VAL A 100 -5.12 -3.50 -1.18
CA VAL A 100 -6.32 -4.33 -1.39
C VAL A 100 -6.42 -4.76 -2.85
N SER A 101 -6.15 -3.86 -3.80
CA SER A 101 -6.18 -4.16 -5.23
C SER A 101 -5.10 -5.17 -5.63
N GLU A 102 -3.90 -5.00 -5.07
CA GLU A 102 -2.74 -5.85 -5.36
C GLU A 102 -2.92 -7.26 -4.80
N ARG A 103 -3.47 -7.38 -3.58
CA ARG A 103 -3.83 -8.68 -3.00
C ARG A 103 -4.86 -9.42 -3.85
N ARG A 104 -5.84 -8.71 -4.42
CA ARG A 104 -6.81 -9.30 -5.35
C ARG A 104 -6.16 -9.73 -6.66
N ARG A 105 -5.22 -8.95 -7.19
CA ARG A 105 -4.46 -9.28 -8.41
C ARG A 105 -3.65 -10.57 -8.22
N LEU A 106 -2.85 -10.63 -7.16
CA LEU A 106 -2.05 -11.81 -6.83
C LEU A 106 -2.92 -13.05 -6.58
N GLY A 107 -4.08 -12.88 -5.92
CA GLY A 107 -5.05 -13.98 -5.74
C GLY A 107 -5.57 -14.53 -7.06
N ARG A 108 -5.90 -13.66 -8.04
CA ARG A 108 -6.32 -14.08 -9.38
C ARG A 108 -5.20 -14.76 -10.15
N GLU A 109 -3.98 -14.23 -10.07
CA GLU A 109 -2.81 -14.81 -10.73
C GLU A 109 -2.53 -16.22 -10.20
N GLN A 110 -2.49 -16.42 -8.88
CA GLN A 110 -2.32 -17.76 -8.29
C GLN A 110 -3.43 -18.73 -8.71
N GLN A 111 -4.68 -18.26 -8.81
CA GLN A 111 -5.80 -19.09 -9.26
C GLN A 111 -5.68 -19.48 -10.74
N ASN A 112 -5.15 -18.60 -11.58
CA ASN A 112 -4.92 -18.86 -12.99
C ASN A 112 -3.75 -19.82 -13.21
N THR A 113 -2.65 -19.67 -12.46
CA THR A 113 -1.52 -20.61 -12.51
C THR A 113 -1.94 -22.00 -12.04
N ALA A 114 -2.69 -22.09 -10.92
CA ALA A 114 -3.20 -23.37 -10.41
C ALA A 114 -4.23 -24.05 -11.34
N ARG A 115 -4.92 -23.27 -12.19
CA ARG A 115 -5.78 -23.82 -13.25
C ARG A 115 -4.97 -24.30 -14.46
N SER A 116 -3.86 -23.64 -14.77
CA SER A 116 -2.96 -24.03 -15.87
C SER A 116 -2.15 -25.29 -15.55
N ASP A 117 -1.82 -25.54 -14.28
CA ASP A 117 -1.03 -26.70 -13.84
C ASP A 117 -1.87 -27.97 -13.60
N ARG A 118 -3.19 -27.93 -13.80
CA ARG A 118 -4.03 -29.15 -13.79
C ARG A 118 -3.87 -29.86 -15.13
N PRO A 119 -3.35 -31.11 -15.18
CA PRO A 119 -3.29 -31.85 -16.42
C PRO A 119 -4.72 -32.06 -16.95
N SER A 120 -4.91 -31.73 -18.22
CA SER A 120 -6.15 -32.06 -18.93
C SER A 120 -6.09 -33.53 -19.30
N GLY A 121 -6.68 -34.38 -18.45
CA GLY A 121 -6.83 -35.82 -18.71
C GLY A 121 -5.70 -36.68 -18.17
#